data_AF-A0A2V8UA58-F1
#
_entry.id   AF-A0A2V8UA58-F1
#
_cell.length_a   1.000
_cell.length_b   1.000
_cell.length_c   1.000
_cell.angle_alpha   90.00
_cell.angle_beta   90.00
_cell.angle_gamma   90.00
#
_symmetry.space_group_name_H-M   'P 1'
#
loop_
_entity.id
_entity.type
_entity.pdbx_description
1 polymer ?
#
loop_
_entity_poly.entity_id
_entity_poly.type
_entity_poly.pdbx_seq_one_letter_code
_entity_poly.pdbx_strand_id
1 'polypeptide(L)'
;MVRPARRTELIAAAAQTACLMDVMAPKPGNVARGRDLPGLTYRDLVLSAHAIGPAFRRNARGRPGRLILEAVRTTRRHVATNTNLGIVLLLAPLALAAAATRGTFRDRLARVLRDLDLQDARDVYDAIRIAEPGGLGRVAAQDIRSGPTLPLLECMRLAAGRDAVAREYVTGFESTLTIGLPALRRQRDRHVPMPVAIAQVYLVLLAAAPDTLIARRHGAAVARVVRRGARRVLRAGGFLSARGRALAERLDRDLRSRRPPRNPGATADLTVASVFLWLLDDQGLLGRIGAPLRTPRGRRRGSSRARRSRRPRGSPAAPLRAGAAPPPRRPRRRTPPAPRTTAPRHGRRRP
;
A
#
# COMPACT_ATOMS: atom_id res chain seq x y z
N MET A 1 -13.76 -32.23 -4.06
CA MET A 1 -13.79 -30.99 -3.25
C MET A 1 -12.77 -31.13 -2.11
N VAL A 2 -11.83 -30.18 -1.93
CA VAL A 2 -10.78 -30.28 -0.89
C VAL A 2 -11.42 -30.29 0.51
N ARG A 3 -11.01 -31.25 1.36
CA ARG A 3 -11.53 -31.38 2.74
C ARG A 3 -11.31 -30.09 3.54
N PRO A 4 -12.21 -29.77 4.48
CA PRO A 4 -12.14 -28.51 5.21
C PRO A 4 -10.78 -28.26 5.90
N ALA A 5 -10.22 -29.22 6.63
CA ALA A 5 -8.93 -29.05 7.32
C ALA A 5 -7.75 -28.85 6.35
N ARG A 6 -7.71 -29.62 5.26
CA ARG A 6 -6.69 -29.49 4.21
C ARG A 6 -6.70 -28.11 3.55
N ARG A 7 -7.87 -27.48 3.41
CA ARG A 7 -7.96 -26.12 2.85
C ARG A 7 -7.26 -25.06 3.73
N THR A 8 -7.44 -25.12 5.05
CA THR A 8 -6.81 -24.16 5.96
C THR A 8 -5.29 -24.37 6.06
N GLU A 9 -4.82 -25.60 5.90
CA GLU A 9 -3.39 -25.92 5.77
C GLU A 9 -2.79 -25.32 4.49
N LEU A 10 -3.44 -25.51 3.34
CA LEU A 10 -3.00 -24.92 2.07
C LEU A 10 -2.98 -23.39 2.12
N ILE A 11 -3.97 -22.77 2.76
CA ILE A 11 -4.01 -21.32 2.97
C ILE A 11 -2.83 -20.86 3.83
N ALA A 12 -2.56 -21.55 4.93
CA ALA A 12 -1.43 -21.21 5.80
C ALA A 12 -0.09 -21.37 5.08
N ALA A 13 0.11 -22.49 4.38
CA ALA A 13 1.30 -22.73 3.57
C ALA A 13 1.48 -21.67 2.49
N ALA A 14 0.42 -21.31 1.77
CA ALA A 14 0.45 -20.24 0.77
C ALA A 14 0.84 -18.88 1.38
N ALA A 15 0.34 -18.55 2.58
CA ALA A 15 0.69 -17.29 3.25
C ALA A 15 2.18 -17.23 3.62
N GLN A 16 2.72 -18.32 4.18
CA GLN A 16 4.16 -18.41 4.51
C GLN A 16 5.02 -18.38 3.25
N THR A 17 4.68 -19.19 2.25
CA THR A 17 5.41 -19.29 0.99
C THR A 17 5.39 -17.97 0.22
N ALA A 18 4.27 -17.23 0.21
CA ALA A 18 4.21 -15.92 -0.43
C ALA A 18 5.21 -14.92 0.18
N CYS A 19 5.29 -14.86 1.51
CA CYS A 19 6.24 -14.02 2.22
C CYS A 19 7.70 -14.43 1.94
N LEU A 20 7.99 -15.73 1.94
CA LEU A 20 9.33 -16.25 1.67
C LEU A 20 9.75 -16.00 0.21
N MET A 21 8.86 -16.23 -0.75
CA MET A 21 9.10 -15.98 -2.16
C MET A 21 9.36 -14.49 -2.43
N ASP A 22 8.62 -13.59 -1.76
CA ASP A 22 8.82 -12.16 -1.91
C ASP A 22 10.22 -11.72 -1.47
N VAL A 23 10.67 -12.13 -0.27
CA VAL A 23 11.96 -11.68 0.27
C VAL A 23 13.16 -12.25 -0.51
N MET A 24 12.97 -13.34 -1.26
CA MET A 24 13.98 -13.85 -2.19
C MET A 24 14.09 -13.04 -3.50
N ALA A 25 13.04 -12.29 -3.87
CA ALA A 25 13.01 -11.51 -5.10
C ALA A 25 13.67 -10.13 -4.93
N PRO A 26 14.47 -9.67 -5.93
CA PRO A 26 15.05 -8.33 -5.88
C PRO A 26 13.96 -7.24 -6.04
N LYS A 27 13.91 -6.29 -5.10
CA LYS A 27 12.91 -5.22 -5.08
C LYS A 27 13.59 -3.87 -4.79
N PRO A 28 13.72 -2.97 -5.80
CA PRO A 28 14.44 -1.72 -5.63
C PRO A 28 13.97 -0.90 -4.41
N GLY A 29 14.88 -0.67 -3.46
CA GLY A 29 14.64 0.09 -2.23
C GLY A 29 13.97 -0.69 -1.08
N ASN A 30 13.51 -1.93 -1.29
CA ASN A 30 12.91 -2.78 -0.25
C ASN A 30 13.88 -3.90 0.16
N VAL A 31 13.58 -4.65 1.23
CA VAL A 31 14.45 -5.74 1.68
C VAL A 31 14.37 -6.93 0.73
N ALA A 32 15.54 -7.52 0.48
CA ALA A 32 15.70 -8.79 -0.23
C ALA A 32 16.96 -9.51 0.28
N ARG A 33 17.20 -10.75 -0.15
CA ARG A 33 18.43 -11.49 0.20
C ARG A 33 19.68 -10.66 -0.15
N GLY A 34 20.54 -10.42 0.85
CA GLY A 34 21.76 -9.60 0.72
C GLY A 34 21.50 -8.10 0.61
N ARG A 35 20.29 -7.62 0.89
CA ARG A 35 19.84 -6.25 0.65
C ARG A 35 19.02 -5.73 1.84
N ASP A 36 19.60 -5.76 3.02
CA ASP A 36 18.97 -5.30 4.26
C ASP A 36 18.75 -3.77 4.30
N LEU A 37 17.89 -3.34 5.22
CA LEU A 37 17.70 -1.94 5.60
C LEU A 37 18.00 -1.77 7.10
N PRO A 38 18.42 -0.57 7.56
CA PRO A 38 18.58 -0.30 8.98
C PRO A 38 17.29 -0.60 9.76
N GLY A 39 17.37 -1.54 10.71
CA GLY A 39 16.23 -1.96 11.54
C GLY A 39 15.20 -2.85 10.85
N LEU A 40 15.49 -3.38 9.65
CA LEU A 40 14.64 -4.34 8.93
C LEU A 40 15.49 -5.22 8.01
N THR A 41 15.67 -6.50 8.37
CA THR A 41 16.58 -7.42 7.66
C THR A 41 15.85 -8.56 6.95
N TYR A 42 16.55 -9.23 6.03
CA TYR A 42 16.12 -10.48 5.40
C TYR A 42 15.74 -11.54 6.44
N ARG A 43 16.56 -11.69 7.50
CA ARG A 43 16.31 -12.63 8.59
C ARG A 43 14.99 -12.33 9.29
N ASP A 44 14.72 -11.05 9.58
CA ASP A 44 13.48 -10.66 10.26
C ASP A 44 12.26 -11.05 9.42
N LEU A 45 12.30 -10.82 8.11
CA LEU A 45 11.20 -11.18 7.20
C LEU A 45 11.01 -12.70 7.09
N VAL A 46 12.08 -13.49 7.07
CA VAL A 46 11.99 -14.97 7.06
C VAL A 46 11.37 -15.50 8.36
N LEU A 47 11.81 -15.01 9.52
CA LEU A 47 11.24 -15.40 10.81
C LEU A 47 9.76 -14.99 10.91
N SER A 48 9.43 -13.81 10.39
CA SER A 48 8.06 -13.31 10.35
C SER A 48 7.16 -14.14 9.43
N ALA A 49 7.68 -14.60 8.28
CA ALA A 49 6.97 -15.50 7.39
C ALA A 49 6.68 -16.84 8.08
N HIS A 50 7.63 -17.40 8.82
CA HIS A 50 7.42 -18.60 9.61
C HIS A 50 6.34 -18.38 10.69
N ALA A 51 6.43 -17.28 11.44
CA ALA A 51 5.59 -16.99 12.60
C ALA A 51 4.08 -16.91 12.29
N ILE A 52 3.68 -16.47 11.11
CA ILE A 52 2.25 -16.28 10.80
C ILE A 52 1.50 -17.58 10.46
N GLY A 53 2.19 -18.63 10.03
CA GLY A 53 1.57 -19.87 9.56
C GLY A 53 0.56 -20.50 10.53
N PRO A 54 0.92 -20.72 11.81
CA PRO A 54 0.00 -21.27 12.81
C PRO A 54 -1.27 -20.43 13.02
N ALA A 55 -1.17 -19.09 12.96
CA ALA A 55 -2.32 -18.20 13.11
C ALA A 55 -3.28 -18.33 11.92
N PHE A 56 -2.76 -18.36 10.69
CA PHE A 56 -3.57 -18.59 9.49
C PHE A 56 -4.25 -19.95 9.50
N ARG A 57 -3.52 -21.01 9.87
CA ARG A 57 -4.07 -22.38 9.93
C ARG A 57 -5.26 -22.49 10.88
N ARG A 58 -5.17 -21.87 12.07
CA ARG A 58 -6.23 -21.91 13.09
C ARG A 58 -7.40 -20.98 12.78
N ASN A 59 -7.15 -19.80 12.21
CA ASN A 59 -8.15 -18.72 12.17
C ASN A 59 -8.67 -18.38 10.78
N ALA A 60 -8.23 -19.04 9.70
CA ALA A 60 -8.67 -18.75 8.31
C ALA A 60 -10.18 -19.01 8.06
N ARG A 61 -10.95 -19.41 9.08
CA ARG A 61 -12.41 -19.57 9.05
C ARG A 61 -13.15 -18.78 10.11
N GLY A 62 -12.40 -18.14 11.01
CA GLY A 62 -12.94 -17.36 12.09
C GLY A 62 -13.13 -15.93 11.63
N ARG A 63 -12.55 -15.00 12.40
CA ARG A 63 -12.69 -13.56 12.19
C ARG A 63 -11.39 -12.96 11.64
N PRO A 64 -11.44 -12.06 10.63
CA PRO A 64 -10.24 -11.41 10.12
C PRO A 64 -9.43 -10.72 11.22
N GLY A 65 -10.06 -9.94 12.10
CA GLY A 65 -9.39 -9.21 13.16
C GLY A 65 -8.65 -10.14 14.11
N ARG A 66 -9.29 -11.24 14.54
CA ARG A 66 -8.66 -12.24 15.41
C ARG A 66 -7.43 -12.88 14.77
N LEU A 67 -7.54 -13.27 13.48
CA LEU A 67 -6.41 -13.81 12.72
C LEU A 67 -5.25 -12.82 12.70
N ILE A 68 -5.53 -11.55 12.38
CA ILE A 68 -4.54 -10.48 12.29
C ILE A 68 -3.84 -10.28 13.64
N LEU A 69 -4.61 -10.17 14.73
CA LEU A 69 -4.08 -10.00 16.08
C LEU A 69 -3.18 -11.16 16.50
N GLU A 70 -3.59 -12.40 16.27
CA GLU A 70 -2.77 -13.57 16.59
C GLU A 70 -1.49 -13.63 15.76
N ALA A 71 -1.58 -13.40 14.44
CA ALA A 71 -0.43 -13.41 13.55
C ALA A 71 0.62 -12.34 13.94
N VAL A 72 0.16 -11.14 14.28
CA VAL A 72 1.03 -10.05 14.73
C VAL A 72 1.64 -10.35 16.10
N ARG A 73 0.85 -10.85 17.06
CA ARG A 73 1.36 -11.28 18.37
C ARG A 73 2.43 -12.34 18.25
N THR A 74 2.22 -13.36 17.40
CA THR A 74 3.23 -14.41 17.18
C THR A 74 4.46 -13.85 16.49
N THR A 75 4.30 -12.96 15.49
CA THR A 75 5.45 -12.31 14.85
C THR A 75 6.28 -11.51 15.87
N ARG A 76 5.64 -10.73 16.74
CA ARG A 76 6.32 -9.91 17.75
C ARG A 76 7.13 -10.72 18.77
N ARG A 77 6.81 -12.01 18.98
CA ARG A 77 7.63 -12.92 19.81
C ARG A 77 8.93 -13.36 19.14
N HIS A 78 9.01 -13.27 17.81
CA HIS A 78 10.18 -13.71 17.03
C HIS A 78 11.04 -12.53 16.55
N VAL A 79 10.42 -11.36 16.31
CA VAL A 79 11.09 -10.16 15.80
C VAL A 79 10.62 -8.90 16.52
N ALA A 80 11.57 -8.02 16.85
CA ALA A 80 11.32 -6.77 17.57
C ALA A 80 10.96 -5.59 16.66
N THR A 81 11.00 -5.76 15.33
CA THR A 81 10.66 -4.71 14.36
C THR A 81 9.37 -5.05 13.63
N ASN A 82 8.67 -4.03 13.12
CA ASN A 82 7.53 -4.27 12.26
C ASN A 82 7.98 -4.76 10.88
N THR A 83 7.70 -6.02 10.60
CA THR A 83 8.10 -6.70 9.36
C THR A 83 6.94 -6.95 8.41
N ASN A 84 5.75 -7.25 8.94
CA ASN A 84 4.69 -7.90 8.16
C ASN A 84 3.27 -7.44 8.53
N LEU A 85 3.07 -6.37 9.30
CA LEU A 85 1.71 -5.90 9.63
C LEU A 85 0.85 -5.65 8.38
N GLY A 86 1.40 -4.93 7.39
CA GLY A 86 0.70 -4.64 6.14
C GLY A 86 0.38 -5.92 5.35
N ILE A 87 1.32 -6.86 5.31
CA ILE A 87 1.12 -8.19 4.73
C ILE A 87 -0.05 -8.91 5.42
N VAL A 88 0.00 -9.07 6.74
CA VAL A 88 -1.02 -9.81 7.51
C VAL A 88 -2.40 -9.18 7.32
N LEU A 89 -2.50 -7.85 7.35
CA LEU A 89 -3.74 -7.11 7.07
C LEU A 89 -4.28 -7.44 5.66
N LEU A 90 -3.44 -7.49 4.64
CA LEU A 90 -3.88 -7.85 3.29
C LEU A 90 -4.27 -9.33 3.17
N LEU A 91 -3.48 -10.23 3.74
CA LEU A 91 -3.65 -11.67 3.55
C LEU A 91 -4.87 -12.23 4.31
N ALA A 92 -5.20 -11.70 5.50
CA ALA A 92 -6.26 -12.23 6.34
C ALA A 92 -7.65 -12.28 5.68
N PRO A 93 -8.21 -11.18 5.14
CA PRO A 93 -9.51 -11.24 4.47
C PRO A 93 -9.48 -12.11 3.19
N LEU A 94 -8.35 -12.14 2.47
CA LEU A 94 -8.16 -13.02 1.31
C LEU A 94 -8.17 -14.50 1.71
N ALA A 95 -7.56 -14.85 2.85
CA ALA A 95 -7.54 -16.19 3.41
C ALA A 95 -8.95 -16.67 3.77
N LEU A 96 -9.75 -15.83 4.45
CA LEU A 96 -11.14 -16.19 4.76
C LEU A 96 -12.00 -16.34 3.50
N ALA A 97 -11.80 -15.48 2.51
CA ALA A 97 -12.48 -15.60 1.22
C ALA A 97 -12.11 -16.91 0.49
N ALA A 98 -10.85 -17.34 0.58
CA ALA A 98 -10.36 -18.60 0.02
C ALA A 98 -10.86 -19.83 0.81
N ALA A 99 -11.10 -19.69 2.11
CA ALA A 99 -11.63 -20.76 2.97
C ALA A 99 -13.09 -21.09 2.66
N ALA A 100 -13.88 -20.10 2.24
CA ALA A 100 -15.26 -20.24 1.83
C ALA A 100 -15.41 -20.84 0.41
N THR A 101 -16.53 -21.52 0.13
CA THR A 101 -16.75 -22.25 -1.14
C THR A 101 -17.85 -21.69 -2.04
N ARG A 102 -18.84 -20.99 -1.47
CA ARG A 102 -20.05 -20.57 -2.22
C ARG A 102 -19.82 -19.23 -2.94
N GLY A 103 -20.15 -19.17 -4.23
CA GLY A 103 -20.02 -17.96 -5.06
C GLY A 103 -18.63 -17.77 -5.66
N THR A 104 -18.43 -16.70 -6.44
CA THR A 104 -17.10 -16.36 -6.99
C THR A 104 -16.16 -15.87 -5.90
N PHE A 105 -14.84 -15.86 -6.14
CA PHE A 105 -13.88 -15.36 -5.14
C PHE A 105 -14.19 -13.92 -4.69
N ARG A 106 -14.60 -13.06 -5.63
CA ARG A 106 -14.98 -11.68 -5.32
C ARG A 106 -16.25 -11.60 -4.47
N ASP A 107 -17.24 -12.47 -4.68
CA ASP A 107 -18.44 -12.52 -3.83
C ASP A 107 -18.08 -12.92 -2.40
N ARG A 108 -17.18 -13.91 -2.26
CA ARG A 108 -16.68 -14.37 -0.97
C ARG A 108 -15.93 -13.26 -0.24
N LEU A 109 -15.01 -12.58 -0.92
CA LEU A 109 -14.27 -11.45 -0.38
C LEU A 109 -15.19 -10.27 -0.02
N ALA A 110 -16.16 -9.95 -0.86
CA ALA A 110 -17.11 -8.87 -0.60
C ALA A 110 -17.97 -9.13 0.64
N ARG A 111 -18.35 -10.39 0.91
CA ARG A 111 -18.99 -10.77 2.18
C ARG A 111 -18.04 -10.57 3.36
N VAL A 112 -16.83 -11.11 3.30
CA VAL A 112 -15.82 -10.95 4.37
C VAL A 112 -15.61 -9.48 4.72
N LEU A 113 -15.52 -8.60 3.73
CA LEU A 113 -15.32 -7.17 3.96
C LEU A 113 -16.54 -6.45 4.51
N ARG A 114 -17.75 -6.82 4.06
CA ARG A 114 -19.00 -6.23 4.54
C ARG A 114 -19.28 -6.62 5.99
N ASP A 115 -18.91 -7.83 6.37
CA ASP A 115 -19.20 -8.41 7.68
C ASP A 115 -18.15 -8.01 8.74
N LEU A 116 -17.16 -7.19 8.38
CA LEU A 116 -16.19 -6.61 9.32
C LEU A 116 -16.87 -5.67 10.31
N ASP A 117 -16.82 -6.00 11.60
CA ASP A 117 -17.50 -5.25 12.65
C ASP A 117 -16.55 -4.48 13.58
N LEU A 118 -17.09 -4.01 14.72
CA LEU A 118 -16.35 -3.29 15.75
C LEU A 118 -15.33 -4.17 16.50
N GLN A 119 -15.60 -5.46 16.67
CA GLN A 119 -14.64 -6.37 17.31
C GLN A 119 -13.44 -6.61 16.39
N ASP A 120 -13.67 -6.77 15.08
CA ASP A 120 -12.57 -6.82 14.11
C ASP A 120 -11.74 -5.53 14.14
N ALA A 121 -12.39 -4.37 14.32
CA ALA A 121 -11.68 -3.11 14.49
C ALA A 121 -10.80 -3.10 15.75
N ARG A 122 -11.33 -3.53 16.90
CA ARG A 122 -10.59 -3.60 18.17
C ARG A 122 -9.36 -4.51 18.04
N ASP A 123 -9.54 -5.72 17.51
CA ASP A 123 -8.45 -6.68 17.34
C ASP A 123 -7.36 -6.13 16.39
N VAL A 124 -7.75 -5.47 15.30
CA VAL A 124 -6.80 -4.83 14.38
C VAL A 124 -6.11 -3.63 15.03
N TYR A 125 -6.81 -2.84 15.85
CA TYR A 125 -6.22 -1.72 16.57
C TYR A 125 -5.15 -2.21 17.55
N ASP A 126 -5.43 -3.28 18.28
CA ASP A 126 -4.48 -3.97 19.15
C ASP A 126 -3.28 -4.48 18.37
N ALA A 127 -3.51 -5.12 17.22
CA ALA A 127 -2.45 -5.63 16.36
C ALA A 127 -1.53 -4.49 15.87
N ILE A 128 -2.10 -3.37 15.43
CA ILE A 128 -1.33 -2.21 14.99
C ILE A 128 -0.51 -1.63 16.16
N ARG A 129 -1.09 -1.54 17.36
CA ARG A 129 -0.36 -1.09 18.55
C ARG A 129 0.80 -2.01 18.92
N ILE A 130 0.62 -3.33 18.83
CA ILE A 130 1.68 -4.32 19.09
C ILE A 130 2.79 -4.26 18.03
N ALA A 131 2.42 -4.04 16.77
CA ALA A 131 3.38 -3.97 15.66
C ALA A 131 4.17 -2.66 15.63
N GLU A 132 3.66 -1.57 16.20
CA GLU A 132 4.33 -0.25 16.26
C GLU A 132 4.82 0.26 14.87
N PRO A 133 3.95 0.33 13.84
CA PRO A 133 4.37 0.81 12.52
C PRO A 133 4.81 2.28 12.55
N GLY A 134 5.97 2.55 11.96
CA GLY A 134 6.44 3.93 11.82
C GLY A 134 5.63 4.75 10.80
N GLY A 135 5.34 6.01 11.13
CA GLY A 135 4.75 6.99 10.22
C GLY A 135 3.22 7.09 10.24
N LEU A 136 2.56 6.62 11.30
CA LEU A 136 1.10 6.76 11.44
C LEU A 136 0.63 8.20 11.72
N GLY A 137 1.44 8.96 12.49
CA GLY A 137 1.06 10.29 12.98
C GLY A 137 -0.12 10.25 13.94
N ARG A 138 -0.60 11.43 14.35
CA ARG A 138 -1.87 11.59 15.09
C ARG A 138 -2.97 12.01 14.13
N VAL A 139 -4.19 11.51 14.34
CA VAL A 139 -5.39 11.90 13.60
C VAL A 139 -6.53 12.25 14.55
N ALA A 140 -7.45 13.11 14.10
CA ALA A 140 -8.55 13.58 14.95
C ALA A 140 -9.64 12.53 15.16
N ALA A 141 -9.92 11.70 14.14
CA ALA A 141 -10.96 10.69 14.18
C ALA A 141 -10.35 9.28 14.13
N GLN A 142 -10.86 8.39 15.00
CA GLN A 142 -10.48 6.97 15.06
C GLN A 142 -8.96 6.74 15.19
N ASP A 143 -8.26 7.55 15.99
CA ASP A 143 -6.82 7.38 16.22
C ASP A 143 -6.51 6.05 16.89
N ILE A 144 -5.44 5.39 16.44
CA ILE A 144 -5.03 4.06 16.89
C ILE A 144 -4.64 4.00 18.38
N ARG A 145 -4.31 5.15 18.97
CA ARG A 145 -3.98 5.27 20.40
C ARG A 145 -5.22 5.16 21.28
N SER A 146 -6.40 5.34 20.70
CA SER A 146 -7.70 5.19 21.35
C SER A 146 -8.39 3.92 20.85
N GLY A 147 -9.42 3.47 21.56
CA GLY A 147 -10.27 2.39 21.08
C GLY A 147 -11.07 2.82 19.85
N PRO A 148 -11.29 1.94 18.86
CA PRO A 148 -12.16 2.24 17.73
C PRO A 148 -13.63 2.29 18.20
N THR A 149 -14.43 3.13 17.54
CA THR A 149 -15.89 3.20 17.74
C THR A 149 -16.69 2.88 16.49
N LEU A 150 -16.00 2.59 15.37
CA LEU A 150 -16.62 2.21 14.10
C LEU A 150 -16.20 0.80 13.66
N PRO A 151 -16.99 0.13 12.81
CA PRO A 151 -16.59 -1.11 12.15
C PRO A 151 -15.28 -0.94 11.36
N LEU A 152 -14.49 -2.02 11.23
CA LEU A 152 -13.14 -1.94 10.65
C LEU A 152 -13.13 -1.37 9.22
N LEU A 153 -14.10 -1.71 8.38
CA LEU A 153 -14.17 -1.19 7.01
C LEU A 153 -14.36 0.35 6.98
N GLU A 154 -15.12 0.89 7.92
CA GLU A 154 -15.32 2.34 8.07
C GLU A 154 -14.02 3.02 8.53
N CYS A 155 -13.31 2.43 9.50
CA CYS A 155 -11.99 2.92 9.91
C CYS A 155 -10.99 2.91 8.74
N MET A 156 -10.98 1.84 7.94
CA MET A 156 -10.14 1.75 6.73
C MET A 156 -10.53 2.84 5.70
N ARG A 157 -11.82 3.18 5.56
CA ARG A 157 -12.26 4.26 4.67
C ARG A 157 -11.68 5.62 5.04
N LEU A 158 -11.54 5.94 6.33
CA LEU A 158 -10.90 7.17 6.80
C LEU A 158 -9.40 7.23 6.45
N ALA A 159 -8.73 6.07 6.33
CA ALA A 159 -7.31 5.97 6.00
C ALA A 159 -7.02 5.75 4.50
N ALA A 160 -8.02 5.34 3.71
CA ALA A 160 -7.84 4.90 2.32
C ALA A 160 -7.18 5.94 1.40
N GLY A 161 -7.28 7.24 1.70
CA GLY A 161 -6.57 8.28 0.94
C GLY A 161 -5.04 8.19 1.07
N ARG A 162 -4.55 7.82 2.25
CA ARG A 162 -3.13 7.91 2.66
C ARG A 162 -2.46 6.56 2.95
N ASP A 163 -3.20 5.47 2.91
CA ASP A 163 -2.71 4.12 3.18
C ASP A 163 -3.20 3.14 2.10
N ALA A 164 -2.28 2.37 1.50
CA ALA A 164 -2.59 1.45 0.41
C ALA A 164 -3.34 0.20 0.89
N VAL A 165 -3.05 -0.31 2.09
CA VAL A 165 -3.75 -1.46 2.66
C VAL A 165 -5.21 -1.10 2.92
N ALA A 166 -5.43 0.07 3.55
CA ALA A 166 -6.77 0.58 3.78
C ALA A 166 -7.54 0.80 2.46
N ARG A 167 -6.85 1.23 1.39
CA ARG A 167 -7.44 1.37 0.05
C ARG A 167 -7.87 0.03 -0.53
N GLU A 168 -7.10 -1.04 -0.36
CA GLU A 168 -7.50 -2.38 -0.81
C GLU A 168 -8.77 -2.85 -0.09
N TYR A 169 -8.92 -2.62 1.21
CA TYR A 169 -10.17 -2.95 1.93
C TYR A 169 -11.39 -2.23 1.33
N VAL A 170 -11.27 -0.93 1.04
CA VAL A 170 -12.38 -0.12 0.53
C VAL A 170 -12.73 -0.43 -0.93
N THR A 171 -11.73 -0.81 -1.73
CA THR A 171 -11.89 -1.09 -3.17
C THR A 171 -12.13 -2.57 -3.46
N GLY A 172 -12.15 -3.42 -2.44
CA GLY A 172 -12.28 -4.87 -2.59
C GLY A 172 -11.07 -5.50 -3.29
N PHE A 173 -9.88 -5.09 -2.86
CA PHE A 173 -8.57 -5.58 -3.30
C PHE A 173 -8.31 -5.34 -4.80
N GLU A 174 -8.67 -4.15 -5.28
CA GLU A 174 -8.60 -3.81 -6.69
C GLU A 174 -7.17 -3.93 -7.24
N SER A 175 -6.16 -3.38 -6.58
CA SER A 175 -4.78 -3.43 -7.07
C SER A 175 -4.27 -4.87 -7.11
N THR A 176 -4.54 -5.63 -6.06
CA THR A 176 -4.11 -7.03 -5.94
C THR A 176 -4.78 -7.91 -7.02
N LEU A 177 -6.10 -7.78 -7.21
CA LEU A 177 -6.87 -8.62 -8.14
C LEU A 177 -6.76 -8.21 -9.61
N THR A 178 -6.57 -6.92 -9.91
CA THR A 178 -6.61 -6.40 -11.29
C THR A 178 -5.25 -6.02 -11.86
N ILE A 179 -4.25 -5.80 -11.01
CA ILE A 179 -2.90 -5.42 -11.45
C ILE A 179 -1.90 -6.53 -11.10
N GLY A 180 -1.79 -6.85 -9.80
CA GLY A 180 -0.75 -7.75 -9.30
C GLY A 180 -0.92 -9.20 -9.75
N LEU A 181 -2.06 -9.83 -9.44
CA LEU A 181 -2.35 -11.21 -9.84
C LEU A 181 -2.30 -11.41 -11.37
N PRO A 182 -2.93 -10.55 -12.21
CA PRO A 182 -2.79 -10.66 -13.66
C PRO A 182 -1.34 -10.49 -14.15
N ALA A 183 -0.53 -9.64 -13.52
CA ALA A 183 0.88 -9.49 -13.87
C ALA A 183 1.69 -10.77 -13.58
N LEU A 184 1.41 -11.45 -12.46
CA LEU A 184 2.01 -12.75 -12.12
C LEU A 184 1.59 -13.84 -13.10
N ARG A 185 0.29 -13.95 -13.42
CA ARG A 185 -0.22 -14.91 -14.42
C ARG A 185 0.49 -14.72 -15.76
N ARG A 186 0.61 -13.49 -16.26
CA ARG A 186 1.36 -13.20 -17.50
C ARG A 186 2.84 -13.63 -17.43
N GLN A 187 3.49 -13.55 -16.27
CA GLN A 187 4.87 -14.01 -16.13
C GLN A 187 4.96 -15.53 -16.12
N ARG A 188 4.01 -16.21 -15.48
CA ARG A 188 3.87 -17.67 -15.50
C ARG A 188 3.67 -18.18 -16.93
N ASP A 189 2.76 -17.59 -17.69
CA ASP A 189 2.46 -18.01 -19.07
C ASP A 189 3.69 -17.84 -19.99
N ARG A 190 4.58 -16.92 -19.64
CA ARG A 190 5.88 -16.68 -20.31
C ARG A 190 7.03 -17.49 -19.72
N HIS A 191 6.76 -18.40 -18.79
CA HIS A 191 7.75 -19.25 -18.13
C HIS A 191 8.91 -18.47 -17.48
N VAL A 192 8.61 -17.26 -16.98
CA VAL A 192 9.61 -16.41 -16.31
C VAL A 192 9.95 -17.01 -14.94
N PRO A 193 11.24 -17.15 -14.58
CA PRO A 193 11.63 -17.64 -13.26
C PRO A 193 11.00 -16.83 -12.11
N MET A 194 10.51 -17.50 -11.08
CA MET A 194 9.65 -16.88 -10.06
C MET A 194 10.26 -15.64 -9.36
N PRO A 195 11.54 -15.61 -8.94
CA PRO A 195 12.12 -14.41 -8.35
C PRO A 195 12.10 -13.20 -9.31
N VAL A 196 12.30 -13.44 -10.61
CA VAL A 196 12.24 -12.41 -11.65
C VAL A 196 10.79 -11.98 -11.88
N ALA A 197 9.84 -12.92 -11.86
CA ALA A 197 8.42 -12.64 -12.01
C ALA A 197 7.89 -11.74 -10.88
N ILE A 198 8.24 -12.04 -9.63
CA ILE A 198 7.88 -11.25 -8.45
C ILE A 198 8.50 -9.85 -8.53
N ALA A 199 9.79 -9.77 -8.85
CA ALA A 199 10.49 -8.50 -9.04
C ALA A 199 9.84 -7.63 -10.14
N GLN A 200 9.40 -8.26 -11.23
CA GLN A 200 8.67 -7.60 -12.30
C GLN A 200 7.30 -7.09 -11.84
N VAL A 201 6.56 -7.89 -11.05
CA VAL A 201 5.24 -7.51 -10.51
C VAL A 201 5.36 -6.37 -9.51
N TYR A 202 6.38 -6.40 -8.66
CA TYR A 202 6.72 -5.30 -7.76
C TYR A 202 6.88 -3.98 -8.53
N LEU A 203 7.63 -3.97 -9.64
CA LEU A 203 7.78 -2.78 -10.47
C LEU A 203 6.45 -2.34 -11.10
N VAL A 204 5.63 -3.28 -11.58
CA VAL A 204 4.30 -2.99 -12.13
C VAL A 204 3.42 -2.28 -11.11
N LEU A 205 3.35 -2.79 -9.87
CA LEU A 205 2.61 -2.17 -8.78
C LEU A 205 3.18 -0.79 -8.41
N LEU A 206 4.51 -0.67 -8.27
CA LEU A 206 5.17 0.59 -7.92
C LEU A 206 4.99 1.67 -9.00
N ALA A 207 4.86 1.26 -10.26
CA ALA A 207 4.59 2.16 -11.38
C ALA A 207 3.10 2.57 -11.47
N ALA A 208 2.20 1.73 -10.96
CA ALA A 208 0.76 1.94 -10.99
C ALA A 208 0.32 3.04 -10.02
N ALA A 209 0.83 3.08 -8.78
CA ALA A 209 0.48 4.09 -7.78
C ALA A 209 1.68 4.54 -6.93
N PRO A 210 1.71 5.77 -6.39
CA PRO A 210 2.75 6.19 -5.45
C PRO A 210 2.69 5.37 -4.15
N ASP A 211 3.85 4.91 -3.68
CA ASP A 211 3.93 4.12 -2.44
C ASP A 211 3.55 4.96 -1.21
N THR A 212 2.59 4.46 -0.42
CA THR A 212 2.04 5.19 0.74
C THR A 212 2.97 5.18 1.95
N LEU A 213 3.85 4.19 2.11
CA LEU A 213 4.87 4.23 3.16
C LEU A 213 5.91 5.31 2.85
N ILE A 214 6.34 5.41 1.60
CA ILE A 214 7.20 6.52 1.17
C ILE A 214 6.47 7.85 1.34
N ALA A 215 5.21 7.96 0.91
CA ALA A 215 4.47 9.22 1.03
C ALA A 215 4.35 9.69 2.49
N ARG A 216 4.15 8.77 3.44
CA ARG A 216 4.07 9.09 4.87
C ARG A 216 5.41 9.50 5.48
N ARG A 217 6.51 8.86 5.08
CA ARG A 217 7.85 9.11 5.67
C ARG A 217 8.64 10.22 4.98
N HIS A 218 8.42 10.41 3.68
CA HIS A 218 9.23 11.26 2.79
C HIS A 218 8.39 12.27 1.99
N GLY A 219 7.06 12.25 2.12
CA GLY A 219 6.16 13.14 1.42
C GLY A 219 5.72 12.64 0.03
N ALA A 220 4.55 13.12 -0.41
CA ALA A 220 3.92 12.70 -1.66
C ALA A 220 4.75 13.02 -2.91
N ALA A 221 5.57 14.09 -2.88
CA ALA A 221 6.46 14.43 -3.98
C ALA A 221 7.54 13.37 -4.21
N VAL A 222 8.14 12.86 -3.13
CA VAL A 222 9.15 11.79 -3.19
C VAL A 222 8.52 10.50 -3.70
N ALA A 223 7.35 10.12 -3.20
CA ALA A 223 6.62 8.94 -3.68
C ALA A 223 6.33 9.00 -5.19
N ARG A 224 5.99 10.18 -5.73
CA ARG A 224 5.82 10.40 -7.18
C ARG A 224 7.13 10.23 -7.95
N VAL A 225 8.26 10.69 -7.42
CA VAL A 225 9.58 10.49 -8.04
C VAL A 225 9.94 9.01 -8.11
N VAL A 226 9.73 8.26 -7.03
CA VAL A 226 9.99 6.81 -6.99
C VAL A 226 9.14 6.06 -8.02
N ARG A 227 7.83 6.36 -8.08
CA ARG A 227 6.92 5.82 -9.11
C ARG A 227 7.40 6.12 -10.54
N ARG A 228 7.89 7.33 -10.81
CA ARG A 228 8.47 7.69 -12.12
C ARG A 228 9.73 6.88 -12.41
N GLY A 229 10.56 6.62 -11.40
CA GLY A 229 11.69 5.70 -11.48
C GLY A 229 11.28 4.30 -11.92
N ALA A 230 10.33 3.69 -11.22
CA ALA A 230 9.79 2.37 -11.58
C ALA A 230 9.22 2.32 -13.01
N ARG A 231 8.50 3.38 -13.44
CA ARG A 231 8.01 3.50 -14.82
C ARG A 231 9.15 3.51 -15.85
N ARG A 232 10.26 4.19 -15.58
CA ARG A 232 11.44 4.18 -16.47
C ARG A 232 12.05 2.78 -16.56
N VAL A 233 12.17 2.09 -15.43
CA VAL A 233 12.67 0.71 -15.38
C VAL A 233 11.78 -0.22 -16.21
N LEU A 234 10.45 -0.14 -16.05
CA LEU A 234 9.49 -0.94 -16.84
C LEU A 234 9.53 -0.64 -18.34
N ARG A 235 9.59 0.63 -18.74
CA ARG A 235 9.70 1.00 -20.16
C ARG A 235 10.96 0.43 -20.82
N ALA A 236 12.02 0.25 -20.03
CA ALA A 236 13.25 -0.38 -20.50
C ALA A 236 13.21 -1.91 -20.49
N GLY A 237 12.06 -2.53 -20.21
CA GLY A 237 11.85 -3.98 -20.15
C GLY A 237 11.86 -4.58 -18.74
N GLY A 238 12.02 -3.77 -17.69
CA GLY A 238 12.02 -4.24 -16.31
C GLY A 238 13.09 -5.30 -16.02
N PHE A 239 12.80 -6.23 -15.12
CA PHE A 239 13.73 -7.33 -14.80
C PHE A 239 13.89 -8.36 -15.94
N LEU A 240 13.04 -8.28 -16.96
CA LEU A 240 13.04 -9.18 -18.12
C LEU A 240 14.09 -8.80 -19.19
N SER A 241 14.83 -7.71 -18.99
CA SER A 241 15.82 -7.21 -19.95
C SER A 241 17.10 -6.78 -19.23
N ALA A 242 18.24 -6.83 -19.93
CA ALA A 242 19.52 -6.37 -19.36
C ALA A 242 19.47 -4.87 -19.01
N ARG A 243 18.94 -4.04 -19.92
CA ARG A 243 18.80 -2.59 -19.71
C ARG A 243 17.89 -2.27 -18.52
N GLY A 244 16.73 -2.92 -18.41
CA GLY A 244 15.82 -2.73 -17.29
C GLY A 244 16.42 -3.19 -15.97
N ARG A 245 17.14 -4.33 -15.91
CA ARG A 245 17.88 -4.77 -14.71
C ARG A 245 18.92 -3.75 -14.26
N ALA A 246 19.71 -3.19 -15.20
CA ALA A 246 20.69 -2.15 -14.88
C ALA A 246 20.04 -0.88 -14.32
N LEU A 247 18.87 -0.48 -14.84
CA LEU A 247 18.12 0.66 -14.32
C LEU A 247 17.47 0.36 -12.95
N ALA A 248 17.01 -0.87 -12.73
CA ALA A 248 16.47 -1.32 -11.44
C ALA A 248 17.55 -1.25 -10.35
N GLU A 249 18.78 -1.67 -10.65
CA GLU A 249 19.91 -1.59 -9.73
C GLU A 249 20.31 -0.14 -9.41
N ARG A 250 20.27 0.76 -10.42
CA ARG A 250 20.47 2.21 -10.17
C ARG A 250 19.37 2.77 -9.27
N LEU A 251 18.11 2.42 -9.53
CA LEU A 251 16.99 2.83 -8.69
C LEU A 251 17.15 2.30 -7.26
N ASP A 252 17.55 1.05 -7.09
CA ASP A 252 17.79 0.44 -5.78
C ASP A 252 18.84 1.23 -4.98
N ARG A 253 20.01 1.50 -5.58
CA ARG A 253 21.07 2.30 -4.97
C ARG A 253 20.60 3.72 -4.60
N ASP A 254 19.86 4.38 -5.48
CA ASP A 254 19.32 5.74 -5.25
C ASP A 254 18.33 5.80 -4.07
N LEU A 255 17.56 4.73 -3.85
CA LEU A 255 16.57 4.63 -2.77
C LEU A 255 17.25 4.28 -1.44
N ARG A 256 18.24 3.39 -1.45
CA ARG A 256 18.98 2.94 -0.27
C ARG A 256 19.96 3.97 0.28
N SER A 257 20.59 4.76 -0.60
CA SER A 257 21.57 5.79 -0.20
C SER A 257 20.96 6.96 0.60
N ARG A 258 19.63 7.03 0.72
CA ARG A 258 18.93 8.08 1.47
C ARG A 258 18.93 7.77 2.96
N ARG A 259 18.88 8.82 3.80
CA ARG A 259 18.76 8.70 5.25
C ARG A 259 17.53 9.48 5.75
N PRO A 260 16.46 8.80 6.22
CA PRO A 260 16.28 7.34 6.18
C PRO A 260 16.10 6.80 4.74
N PRO A 261 16.29 5.48 4.49
CA PRO A 261 16.06 4.89 3.18
C PRO A 261 14.63 5.09 2.67
N ARG A 262 14.48 5.20 1.35
CA ARG A 262 13.18 5.33 0.69
C ARG A 262 12.64 3.95 0.34
N ASN A 263 12.09 3.27 1.35
CA ASN A 263 11.54 1.92 1.23
C ASN A 263 10.11 1.93 0.67
N PRO A 264 9.85 1.40 -0.55
CA PRO A 264 8.50 1.20 -1.07
C PRO A 264 7.85 -0.06 -0.46
N GLY A 265 7.60 -0.01 0.86
CA GLY A 265 7.12 -1.13 1.65
C GLY A 265 5.66 -1.48 1.41
N ALA A 266 4.79 -0.49 1.20
CA ALA A 266 3.38 -0.75 0.90
C ALA A 266 3.23 -1.48 -0.45
N THR A 267 4.10 -1.19 -1.41
CA THR A 267 4.17 -1.91 -2.68
C THR A 267 4.65 -3.36 -2.49
N ALA A 268 5.60 -3.59 -1.58
CA ALA A 268 6.03 -4.96 -1.25
C ALA A 268 4.88 -5.75 -0.61
N ASP A 269 4.12 -5.15 0.32
CA ASP A 269 2.94 -5.79 0.92
C ASP A 269 1.91 -6.23 -0.14
N LEU A 270 1.61 -5.36 -1.12
CA LEU A 270 0.73 -5.68 -2.25
C LEU A 270 1.31 -6.76 -3.17
N THR A 271 2.64 -6.81 -3.31
CA THR A 271 3.34 -7.86 -4.07
C THR A 271 3.14 -9.21 -3.40
N VAL A 272 3.34 -9.28 -2.08
CA VAL A 272 3.07 -10.50 -1.28
C VAL A 272 1.61 -10.93 -1.41
N ALA A 273 0.65 -10.00 -1.29
CA ALA A 273 -0.76 -10.31 -1.47
C ALA A 273 -1.09 -10.88 -2.86
N SER A 274 -0.39 -10.40 -3.89
CA SER A 274 -0.54 -10.90 -5.25
C SER A 274 0.03 -12.31 -5.42
N VAL A 275 1.20 -12.58 -4.84
CA VAL A 275 1.82 -13.92 -4.82
C VAL A 275 0.96 -14.90 -4.04
N PHE A 276 0.38 -14.47 -2.92
CA PHE A 276 -0.54 -15.28 -2.13
C PHE A 276 -1.77 -15.70 -2.94
N LEU A 277 -2.42 -14.76 -3.64
CA LEU A 277 -3.53 -15.12 -4.53
C LEU A 277 -3.10 -16.07 -5.64
N TRP A 278 -1.91 -15.86 -6.23
CA TRP A 278 -1.39 -16.76 -7.26
C TRP A 278 -1.17 -18.18 -6.74
N LEU A 279 -0.62 -18.35 -5.52
CA LEU A 279 -0.49 -19.66 -4.87
C LEU A 279 -1.85 -20.29 -4.58
N LEU A 280 -2.83 -19.51 -4.11
CA LEU A 280 -4.19 -20.02 -3.89
C LEU A 280 -4.87 -20.43 -5.21
N ASP A 281 -4.59 -19.73 -6.30
CA ASP A 281 -5.10 -20.03 -7.65
C ASP A 281 -4.55 -21.37 -8.14
N ASP A 282 -3.25 -21.57 -7.99
CA ASP A 282 -2.54 -22.82 -8.32
C ASP A 282 -3.09 -24.03 -7.55
N GLN A 283 -3.48 -23.83 -6.30
CA GLN A 283 -4.13 -24.85 -5.47
C GLN A 283 -5.66 -24.98 -5.72
N GLY A 284 -6.21 -24.27 -6.71
CA GLY A 284 -7.64 -24.30 -7.06
C GLY A 284 -8.56 -23.67 -6.00
N LEU A 285 -8.03 -22.87 -5.08
CA LEU A 285 -8.76 -22.27 -3.96
C LEU A 285 -9.48 -20.97 -4.32
N LEU A 286 -9.07 -20.29 -5.39
CA LEU A 286 -9.79 -19.11 -5.88
C LEU A 286 -11.07 -19.53 -6.63
N GLY A 287 -11.01 -20.58 -7.45
CA GLY A 287 -12.07 -20.90 -8.41
C GLY A 287 -12.29 -19.74 -9.40
N ARG A 288 -13.54 -19.49 -9.80
CA ARG A 288 -13.87 -18.34 -10.67
C ARG A 288 -13.64 -17.01 -9.93
N ILE A 289 -12.81 -16.15 -10.50
CA ILE A 289 -12.68 -14.74 -10.10
C ILE A 289 -13.82 -13.98 -10.78
N GLY A 290 -14.82 -13.53 -10.00
CA GLY A 290 -15.96 -12.78 -10.54
C GLY A 290 -15.59 -11.42 -11.15
N ALA A 291 -16.59 -10.71 -11.67
CA ALA A 291 -16.42 -9.36 -12.21
C ALA A 291 -16.05 -8.33 -11.12
N PRO A 292 -15.35 -7.24 -11.45
CA PRO A 292 -15.01 -6.20 -10.48
C PRO A 292 -16.21 -5.67 -9.71
N LEU A 293 -16.01 -5.40 -8.41
CA LEU A 293 -17.02 -4.73 -7.60
C LEU A 293 -17.28 -3.36 -8.23
N ARG A 294 -18.53 -3.11 -8.64
CA ARG A 294 -18.95 -1.79 -9.08
C ARG A 294 -18.81 -0.84 -7.89
N THR A 295 -17.88 0.11 -7.95
CA THR A 295 -17.87 1.21 -7.01
C THR A 295 -19.21 1.95 -7.14
N PRO A 296 -19.91 2.28 -6.04
CA PRO A 296 -21.09 3.10 -6.12
C PRO A 296 -20.67 4.42 -6.79
N ARG A 297 -21.16 4.67 -8.01
CA ARG A 297 -21.03 5.99 -8.64
C ARG A 297 -21.61 6.98 -7.64
N GLY A 298 -20.75 7.84 -7.06
CA GLY A 298 -21.20 8.91 -6.18
C GLY A 298 -22.35 9.63 -6.88
N ARG A 299 -23.50 9.73 -6.20
CA ARG A 299 -24.68 10.43 -6.70
C ARG A 299 -24.21 11.76 -7.28
N ARG A 300 -24.20 11.88 -8.61
CA ARG A 300 -24.08 13.16 -9.28
C ARG A 300 -25.23 13.99 -8.71
N ARG A 301 -24.90 15.07 -7.98
CA ARG A 301 -25.89 16.07 -7.57
C ARG A 301 -26.66 16.46 -8.83
N GLY A 302 -27.93 16.09 -8.85
CA GLY A 302 -28.84 16.45 -9.94
C GLY A 302 -28.84 17.97 -10.04
N SER A 303 -28.60 18.47 -11.25
CA SER A 303 -28.87 19.85 -11.59
C SER A 303 -30.31 20.17 -11.23
N SER A 304 -30.52 21.08 -10.30
CA SER A 304 -31.84 21.62 -10.00
C SER A 304 -32.36 22.36 -11.23
N ARG A 305 -33.27 21.71 -11.97
CA ARG A 305 -34.18 22.39 -12.89
C ARG A 305 -35.07 23.29 -12.04
N ALA A 306 -34.77 24.58 -12.01
CA ALA A 306 -35.66 25.59 -11.44
C ALA A 306 -36.96 25.63 -12.25
N ARG A 307 -38.07 25.24 -11.61
CA ARG A 307 -39.42 25.46 -12.12
C ARG A 307 -39.68 26.97 -12.15
N ARG A 308 -40.07 27.48 -13.31
CA ARG A 308 -40.64 28.83 -13.48
C ARG A 308 -42.06 28.83 -12.89
N SER A 309 -42.31 29.69 -11.91
CA SER A 309 -43.66 30.18 -11.58
C SER A 309 -43.75 31.66 -11.92
N ARG A 310 -44.88 32.03 -12.55
CA ARG A 310 -45.24 33.36 -13.03
C ARG A 310 -45.92 34.18 -11.92
N ARG A 311 -45.69 35.51 -11.91
CA ARG A 311 -46.62 36.67 -11.71
C ARG A 311 -45.94 37.84 -10.95
N PRO A 312 -46.46 39.09 -10.99
CA PRO A 312 -46.26 40.03 -12.11
C PRO A 312 -45.83 41.47 -11.67
N ARG A 313 -45.41 42.25 -12.68
CA ARG A 313 -45.39 43.72 -12.86
C ARG A 313 -45.33 44.67 -11.64
N GLY A 314 -44.25 45.47 -11.62
CA GLY A 314 -44.17 46.81 -11.01
C GLY A 314 -42.85 47.50 -11.39
N SER A 315 -42.93 48.62 -12.10
CA SER A 315 -41.86 49.62 -12.32
C SER A 315 -42.37 50.97 -11.77
N PRO A 316 -41.59 52.07 -11.66
CA PRO A 316 -40.20 52.32 -12.10
C PRO A 316 -39.31 53.06 -11.06
N ALA A 317 -37.98 53.17 -11.31
CA ALA A 317 -37.13 54.38 -11.15
C ALA A 317 -35.61 54.03 -11.14
N ALA A 318 -34.82 54.88 -11.80
CA ALA A 318 -33.37 54.79 -12.08
C ALA A 318 -32.51 55.52 -11.00
N PRO A 319 -31.20 55.87 -11.17
CA PRO A 319 -30.14 55.42 -12.09
C PRO A 319 -28.74 55.14 -11.42
N LEU A 320 -27.83 54.57 -12.21
CA LEU A 320 -26.36 54.77 -12.30
C LEU A 320 -25.51 55.10 -11.05
N ARG A 321 -24.45 54.29 -10.82
CA ARG A 321 -23.09 54.83 -10.58
C ARG A 321 -21.97 53.82 -10.91
N ALA A 322 -20.98 54.34 -11.61
CA ALA A 322 -19.79 53.67 -12.10
C ALA A 322 -18.66 53.65 -11.05
N GLY A 323 -17.75 52.67 -11.21
CA GLY A 323 -16.31 52.86 -11.05
C GLY A 323 -15.70 52.66 -9.64
N ALA A 324 -14.83 51.65 -9.52
CA ALA A 324 -13.57 51.77 -8.79
C ALA A 324 -12.60 50.64 -9.19
N ALA A 325 -11.44 51.02 -9.70
CA ALA A 325 -10.31 50.17 -10.07
C ALA A 325 -9.53 49.68 -8.83
N PRO A 326 -8.75 48.58 -8.93
CA PRO A 326 -7.94 48.08 -7.82
C PRO A 326 -6.63 48.88 -7.61
N PRO A 327 -6.10 48.95 -6.38
CA PRO A 327 -4.96 49.80 -6.03
C PRO A 327 -3.58 49.24 -6.48
N PRO A 328 -2.56 50.11 -6.63
CA PRO A 328 -1.27 49.76 -7.24
C PRO A 328 -0.32 49.01 -6.30
N ARG A 329 0.55 48.18 -6.91
CA ARG A 329 1.58 47.36 -6.25
C ARG A 329 2.76 48.21 -5.76
N ARG A 330 3.19 48.00 -4.51
CA ARG A 330 4.40 48.60 -3.92
C ARG A 330 5.71 48.01 -4.52
N PRO A 331 6.78 48.81 -4.66
CA PRO A 331 8.05 48.36 -5.23
C PRO A 331 8.94 47.60 -4.23
N ARG A 332 9.74 46.67 -4.79
CA ARG A 332 10.68 45.78 -4.08
C ARG A 332 11.89 46.56 -3.55
N ARG A 333 12.19 46.43 -2.25
CA ARG A 333 13.45 46.89 -1.64
C ARG A 333 14.61 45.99 -2.08
N ARG A 334 15.71 46.62 -2.53
CA ARG A 334 17.00 45.99 -2.86
C ARG A 334 17.77 45.71 -1.57
N THR A 335 18.28 44.48 -1.43
CA THR A 335 19.22 44.06 -0.38
C THR A 335 20.66 44.43 -0.77
N PRO A 336 21.50 44.94 0.14
CA PRO A 336 22.93 45.20 -0.13
C PRO A 336 23.79 43.91 -0.02
N PRO A 337 24.97 43.86 -0.66
CA PRO A 337 25.81 42.67 -0.73
C PRO A 337 26.62 42.41 0.54
N ALA A 338 26.89 41.14 0.82
CA ALA A 338 27.67 40.65 1.95
C ALA A 338 29.19 40.89 1.79
N PRO A 339 29.96 41.08 2.88
CA PRO A 339 31.41 41.27 2.82
C PRO A 339 32.18 39.97 2.55
N ARG A 340 33.28 40.11 1.81
CA ARG A 340 34.20 39.05 1.38
C ARG A 340 35.03 38.51 2.55
N THR A 341 35.12 37.18 2.61
CA THR A 341 36.01 36.40 3.49
C THR A 341 37.47 36.46 3.04
N THR A 342 38.38 36.86 3.93
CA THR A 342 39.83 36.68 3.80
C THR A 342 40.28 35.40 4.51
N ALA A 343 40.93 34.48 3.79
CA ALA A 343 41.59 33.29 4.34
C ALA A 343 43.08 33.57 4.60
N PRO A 344 43.70 33.05 5.68
CA PRO A 344 45.14 33.11 5.84
C PRO A 344 45.85 31.92 5.16
N ARG A 345 47.02 32.24 4.59
CA ARG A 345 47.93 31.38 3.83
C ARG A 345 48.63 30.34 4.71
N HIS A 346 48.82 29.16 4.13
CA HIS A 346 49.71 28.10 4.60
C HIS A 346 51.19 28.55 4.64
N GLY A 347 51.84 28.37 5.80
CA GLY A 347 53.29 28.37 5.94
C GLY A 347 53.83 26.94 5.98
N ARG A 348 54.66 26.59 4.99
CA ARG A 348 55.50 25.39 4.97
C ARG A 348 56.71 25.59 5.89
N ARG A 349 57.04 24.62 6.74
CA ARG A 349 58.43 24.30 7.11
C ARG A 349 58.59 22.79 7.30
N ARG A 350 59.64 22.29 6.64
CA ARG A 350 60.39 21.03 6.77
C ARG A 350 61.87 21.46 6.80
N PRO A 351 62.86 20.62 7.14
CA PRO A 351 62.86 19.15 7.20
C PRO A 351 62.32 18.57 8.50
#